data_AF-A0A9D2F490-F1
#
_entry.id   AF-A0A9D2F490-F1
#
_cell.length_a   1.000
_cell.length_b   1.000
_cell.length_c   1.000
_cell.angle_alpha   90.00
_cell.angle_beta   90.00
_cell.angle_gamma   90.00
#
_symmetry.space_group_name_H-M   'P 1'
#
loop_
_entity.id
_entity.type
_entity.pdbx_description
1 polymer ?
#
loop_
_entity_poly.entity_id
_entity_poly.type
_entity_poly.pdbx_seq_one_letter_code
_entity_poly.pdbx_strand_id
1 'polypeptide(L)' 'MKASEFRALLQLAISGERTAVEALISLYMPLINRYSVIDGKFDDDCRQYILLHIVISLKKFVI' A
#
# COMPACT_ATOMS: atom_id res chain seq x y z
N MET A 1 7.49 -9.99 10.32
CA MET A 1 8.14 -10.13 9.01
C MET A 1 9.60 -9.71 9.14
N LYS A 2 10.53 -10.53 8.68
CA LYS A 2 11.96 -10.20 8.60
C LYS A 2 12.23 -9.26 7.43
N ALA A 3 13.35 -8.55 7.44
CA ALA A 3 13.71 -7.61 6.37
C ALA A 3 13.83 -8.29 4.99
N SER A 4 14.35 -9.52 4.93
CA SER A 4 14.45 -10.29 3.68
C SER A 4 13.08 -10.70 3.13
N GLU A 5 12.16 -11.11 4.00
CA GLU A 5 10.77 -11.44 3.64
C GLU A 5 10.05 -10.21 3.08
N PHE A 6 10.23 -9.05 3.72
CA PHE A 6 9.66 -7.80 3.25
C PHE A 6 10.24 -7.39 1.89
N ARG A 7 11.56 -7.50 1.70
CA ARG A 7 12.19 -7.18 0.42
C ARG A 7 11.65 -8.07 -0.71
N ALA A 8 11.47 -9.36 -0.46
CA ALA A 8 10.91 -10.30 -1.43
C ALA A 8 9.45 -9.94 -1.78
N LEU A 9 8.63 -9.65 -0.76
CA LEU A 9 7.25 -9.17 -0.94
C LEU A 9 7.21 -7.90 -1.79
N LEU A 10 8.05 -6.92 -1.48
CA LEU A 10 8.10 -5.64 -2.19
C LEU A 10 8.53 -5.82 -3.66
N GLN A 11 9.51 -6.68 -3.94
CA GLN A 11 9.94 -6.98 -5.31
C GLN A 11 8.80 -7.60 -6.14
N LEU A 12 8.04 -8.54 -5.57
CA LEU A 12 6.87 -9.13 -6.23
C LEU A 12 5.76 -8.08 -6.45
N ALA A 13 5.55 -7.20 -5.48
CA ALA A 13 4.54 -6.16 -5.59
C ALA A 13 4.90 -5.13 -6.70
N ILE A 14 6.19 -4.78 -6.83
CA ILE A 14 6.70 -3.90 -7.90
C ILE A 14 6.55 -4.54 -9.29
N SER A 15 6.74 -5.85 -9.42
CA SER A 15 6.51 -6.56 -10.69
C SER A 15 5.03 -6.65 -11.10
N GLY A 16 4.12 -6.18 -10.23
CA GLY A 16 2.68 -6.17 -10.46
C GLY A 16 1.98 -7.47 -10.04
N GLU A 17 2.65 -8.34 -9.28
CA GLU A 17 2.02 -9.55 -8.75
C GLU A 17 0.89 -9.15 -7.78
N ARG A 18 -0.33 -9.59 -8.11
CA ARG A 18 -1.56 -9.13 -7.45
C ARG A 18 -1.58 -9.47 -5.97
N THR A 19 -1.23 -10.70 -5.59
CA THR A 19 -1.30 -11.14 -4.19
C THR A 19 -0.28 -10.42 -3.31
N ALA A 20 0.88 -10.09 -3.86
CA ALA A 20 1.92 -9.29 -3.22
C ALA A 20 1.50 -7.84 -3.05
N VAL A 21 0.85 -7.23 -4.06
CA VAL A 21 0.26 -5.90 -3.94
C VAL A 21 -0.81 -5.87 -2.84
N GLU A 22 -1.72 -6.84 -2.82
CA GLU A 22 -2.77 -6.95 -1.79
C GLU A 22 -2.19 -7.15 -0.39
N ALA A 23 -1.16 -8.01 -0.26
CA ALA A 23 -0.48 -8.24 1.01
C ALA A 23 0.29 -7.00 1.51
N LEU A 24 0.97 -6.28 0.60
CA LEU A 24 1.66 -5.03 0.93
C LEU A 24 0.66 -3.94 1.37
N ILE A 25 -0.44 -3.78 0.65
CA ILE A 25 -1.51 -2.84 1.02
C ILE A 25 -2.10 -3.22 2.38
N SER A 26 -2.38 -4.50 2.62
CA SER A 26 -2.92 -4.98 3.89
C SER A 26 -1.97 -4.70 5.07
N LEU A 27 -0.67 -4.86 4.87
CA LEU A 27 0.36 -4.54 5.87
C LEU A 27 0.32 -3.07 6.29
N TYR A 28 0.07 -2.16 5.34
CA TYR A 28 0.01 -0.71 5.58
C TYR A 28 -1.40 -0.16 5.80
N MET A 29 -2.45 -1.00 5.74
CA MET A 29 -3.84 -0.56 5.86
C MET A 29 -4.13 0.25 7.14
N PRO A 30 -3.58 -0.08 8.33
CA PRO A 30 -3.78 0.76 9.51
C PRO A 30 -3.25 2.19 9.34
N LEU A 31 -2.12 2.36 8.64
CA LEU A 31 -1.53 3.66 8.35
C LEU A 31 -2.35 4.41 7.29
N ILE A 32 -2.77 3.72 6.24
CA ILE A 32 -3.63 4.25 5.19
C ILE A 32 -4.93 4.76 5.82
N ASN A 33 -5.59 3.95 6.65
CA ASN A 33 -6.83 4.31 7.33
C ASN A 33 -6.62 5.52 8.27
N ARG A 34 -5.50 5.59 8.99
CA ARG A 34 -5.17 6.74 9.83
C ARG A 34 -5.07 8.05 9.03
N TYR A 35 -4.49 8.00 7.83
CA TYR A 35 -4.38 9.16 6.94
C TYR A 35 -5.62 9.40 6.07
N SER A 36 -6.61 8.53 6.16
CA SER A 36 -7.91 8.69 5.50
C SER A 36 -8.93 9.39 6.39
N VAL A 37 -8.49 10.05 7.47
CA VAL A 37 -9.37 10.77 8.41
C VAL A 37 -9.29 12.27 8.14
N ILE A 38 -10.43 12.87 7.80
CA ILE A 38 -10.60 14.30 7.56
C ILE A 38 -11.61 14.82 8.59
N ASP A 39 -11.25 15.88 9.32
CA ASP A 39 -12.07 16.48 10.39
C ASP A 39 -12.58 15.44 11.42
N GLY A 40 -11.73 14.48 11.77
CA GLY A 40 -12.04 13.42 12.73
C GLY A 40 -12.98 12.32 12.21
N LYS A 41 -13.37 12.37 10.93
CA LYS A 41 -14.20 11.35 10.28
C LYS A 41 -13.41 10.57 9.25
N PHE A 42 -13.67 9.28 9.19
CA PHE A 42 -13.12 8.43 8.15
C PHE A 42 -13.75 8.79 6.80
N ASP A 43 -12.90 9.00 5.79
CA ASP A 43 -13.27 9.38 4.44
C ASP A 43 -12.87 8.25 3.48
N ASP A 44 -13.88 7.57 2.94
CA ASP A 44 -13.69 6.43 2.02
C ASP A 44 -13.06 6.85 0.69
N ASP A 45 -13.36 8.05 0.20
CA ASP A 45 -12.81 8.60 -1.05
C ASP A 45 -11.32 8.95 -0.87
N CYS A 46 -10.96 9.51 0.29
CA CYS A 46 -9.57 9.73 0.68
C CYS A 46 -8.79 8.42 0.76
N ARG A 47 -9.36 7.38 1.37
CA ARG A 47 -8.74 6.05 1.37
C ARG A 47 -8.54 5.55 -0.05
N GLN A 48 -9.56 5.64 -0.90
CA GLN A 48 -9.48 5.18 -2.28
C GLN A 48 -8.40 5.94 -3.06
N TYR A 49 -8.30 7.25 -2.86
CA TYR A 49 -7.28 8.10 -3.45
C TYR A 49 -5.87 7.65 -3.03
N ILE A 50 -5.63 7.47 -1.73
CA ILE A 50 -4.33 7.00 -1.21
C ILE A 50 -3.97 5.63 -1.80
N LEU A 51 -4.92 4.68 -1.83
CA LEU A 51 -4.71 3.34 -2.39
C LEU A 51 -4.32 3.40 -3.87
N LEU A 52 -5.03 4.19 -4.68
CA LEU A 52 -4.73 4.37 -6.09
C LEU A 52 -3.32 4.95 -6.28
N HIS A 53 -2.95 5.96 -5.49
CA HIS A 53 -1.63 6.56 -5.54
C HIS A 53 -0.52 5.60 -5.14
N ILE A 54 -0.73 4.73 -4.15
CA ILE A 54 0.22 3.68 -3.78
C ILE A 54 0.43 2.71 -4.94
N VAL A 55 -0.65 2.19 -5.54
CA VAL A 55 -0.56 1.22 -6.65
C VAL A 55 0.14 1.81 -7.87
N ILE A 56 -0.13 3.07 -8.22
CA ILE A 56 0.55 3.76 -9.32
C ILE A 56 2.03 4.00 -9.00
N SER A 57 2.34 4.39 -7.77
CA SER A 57 3.72 4.69 -7.35
C SER A 57 4.57 3.44 -7.27
N LEU A 58 3.98 2.32 -6.85
CA LEU A 58 4.66 1.03 -6.73
C LEU A 58 5.24 0.55 -8.07
N LYS A 59 4.51 0.75 -9.17
CA LYS A 59 4.98 0.44 -10.53
C LYS A 59 6.18 1.27 -10.98
N LYS A 60 6.45 2.39 -10.31
CA LYS A 60 7.57 3.30 -10.60
C LYS A 60 8.71 3.16 -9.59
N PHE A 61 8.54 2.32 -8.57
CA PHE A 61 9.47 2.21 -7.47
C PHE A 61 10.68 1.35 -7.89
N VAL A 62 11.89 1.86 -7.65
CA VAL A 62 13.16 1.19 -7.96
C VAL A 62 13.85 0.82 -6.64
N ILE A 63 14.27 -0.44 -6.53
CA ILE A 63 14.89 -1.07 -5.35
C ILE A 63 16.41 -1.16 -5.48
#